data_AF-A0A522BZ56-F1
#
_entry.id   AF-A0A522BZ56-F1
#
_cell.length_a   1.000
_cell.length_b   1.000
_cell.length_c   1.000
_cell.angle_alpha   90.00
_cell.angle_beta   90.00
_cell.angle_gamma   90.00
#
_symmetry.space_group_name_H-M   'P 1'
#
loop_
_entity.id
_entity.type
_entity.pdbx_description
1 polymer ?
#
loop_
_entity_poly.entity_id
_entity_poly.type
_entity_poly.pdbx_seq_one_letter_code
_entity_poly.pdbx_strand_id
1 'polypeptide(L)'
;MPGTVGVARLDRRTKNLTKRLRPGDIAVIDHVDIDRVSADALVGCKVAAVVNAAPSVSGRYPNLGPEILLAAGIPLLDGVGDTVFREVRDGDVVRLDGDTLYGSREQVLAVGAEQDAETIGAAMAEARAGLATQLEAFAANTMEYLLKERDLLLDGVGVPEIRTKLEGRHALIV
;
A
#
# COMPACT_ATOMS: atom_id res chain seq x y z
N MET A 1 7.51 -28.36 12.04
CA MET A 1 6.22 -28.15 11.36
C MET A 1 6.48 -27.48 10.02
N PRO A 2 5.59 -27.58 9.03
CA PRO A 2 5.71 -26.83 7.78
C PRO A 2 5.69 -25.30 8.03
N GLY A 3 5.98 -24.53 6.99
CA GLY A 3 6.02 -23.08 7.05
C GLY A 3 7.43 -22.49 7.17
N THR A 4 7.49 -21.18 7.06
CA THR A 4 8.71 -20.38 7.02
C THR A 4 9.01 -19.81 8.39
N VAL A 5 10.20 -20.09 8.93
CA VAL A 5 10.66 -19.60 10.23
C VAL A 5 11.67 -18.47 10.03
N GLY A 6 11.55 -17.41 10.81
CA GLY A 6 12.49 -16.29 10.78
C GLY A 6 12.35 -15.38 12.00
N VAL A 7 13.26 -14.42 12.09
CA VAL A 7 13.20 -13.39 13.14
C VAL A 7 12.27 -12.28 12.66
N ALA A 8 11.25 -11.97 13.46
CA ALA A 8 10.32 -10.88 13.20
C ALA A 8 11.04 -9.53 13.33
N ARG A 9 10.94 -8.71 12.29
CA ARG A 9 11.32 -7.29 12.32
C ARG A 9 10.10 -6.46 12.00
N LEU A 10 9.81 -5.48 12.85
CA LEU A 10 8.57 -4.73 12.76
C LEU A 10 8.85 -3.24 12.55
N ASP A 11 8.12 -2.63 11.64
CA ASP A 11 7.99 -1.19 11.53
C ASP A 11 6.71 -0.86 10.75
N ARG A 12 5.99 0.18 11.17
CA ARG A 12 4.82 0.65 10.40
C ARG A 12 5.24 1.34 9.10
N ARG A 13 6.50 1.77 8.97
CA ARG A 13 7.02 2.31 7.71
C ARG A 13 8.01 1.34 7.10
N THR A 14 7.63 0.69 6.00
CA THR A 14 8.49 -0.26 5.27
C THR A 14 9.86 0.33 4.91
N LYS A 15 9.92 1.62 4.54
CA LYS A 15 11.19 2.34 4.26
C LYS A 15 12.15 2.37 5.45
N ASN A 16 11.65 2.41 6.69
CA ASN A 16 12.49 2.37 7.88
C ASN A 16 12.92 0.94 8.19
N LEU A 17 12.01 -0.02 7.99
CA LEU A 17 12.27 -1.44 8.21
C LEU A 17 13.42 -1.95 7.33
N THR A 18 13.41 -1.64 6.04
CA THR A 18 14.38 -2.15 5.06
C THR A 18 15.83 -1.77 5.35
N LYS A 19 16.07 -0.74 6.17
CA LYS A 19 17.41 -0.36 6.62
C LYS A 19 17.99 -1.30 7.69
N ARG A 20 17.14 -2.10 8.34
CA ARG A 20 17.48 -2.94 9.49
C ARG A 20 17.30 -4.43 9.23
N LEU A 21 16.56 -4.79 8.18
CA LEU A 21 16.31 -6.18 7.80
C LEU A 21 17.60 -6.92 7.47
N ARG A 22 17.64 -8.19 7.85
CA ARG A 22 18.67 -9.16 7.49
C ARG A 22 18.08 -10.27 6.63
N PRO A 23 18.88 -10.92 5.79
CA PRO A 23 18.43 -12.10 5.05
C PRO A 23 17.84 -13.15 5.99
N GLY A 24 16.65 -13.66 5.66
CA GLY A 24 15.92 -14.64 6.46
C GLY A 24 15.00 -14.03 7.55
N ASP A 25 14.99 -12.71 7.75
CA ASP A 25 14.03 -12.07 8.64
C ASP A 25 12.60 -12.17 8.07
N ILE A 26 11.59 -12.23 8.95
CA ILE A 26 10.18 -12.07 8.58
C ILE A 26 9.80 -10.60 8.80
N ALA A 27 9.43 -9.92 7.72
CA ALA A 27 9.08 -8.51 7.77
C ALA A 27 7.62 -8.32 8.17
N VAL A 28 7.36 -7.66 9.28
CA VAL A 28 6.01 -7.26 9.69
C VAL A 28 5.83 -5.77 9.42
N ILE A 29 4.89 -5.45 8.53
CA ILE A 29 4.69 -4.10 7.98
C ILE A 29 3.24 -3.65 8.09
N ASP A 30 3.02 -2.36 7.93
CA ASP A 30 1.70 -1.74 7.75
C ASP A 30 1.75 -0.89 6.48
N HIS A 31 1.52 -1.52 5.33
CA HIS A 31 1.71 -0.90 4.03
C HIS A 31 0.53 -1.19 3.11
N VAL A 32 -0.37 -0.22 2.99
CA VAL A 32 -1.47 -0.27 2.01
C VAL A 32 -0.90 -0.09 0.60
N ASP A 33 -1.36 -0.91 -0.35
CA ASP A 33 -0.96 -0.83 -1.77
C ASP A 33 0.56 -0.96 -1.98
N ILE A 34 1.15 -2.11 -1.62
CA ILE A 34 2.60 -2.34 -1.78
C ILE A 34 3.00 -2.08 -3.22
N ASP A 35 3.83 -1.07 -3.43
CA ASP A 35 4.31 -0.71 -4.75
C ASP A 35 5.57 -1.50 -5.14
N ARG A 36 5.99 -1.31 -6.39
CA ARG A 36 7.20 -1.95 -6.91
C ARG A 36 8.44 -1.60 -6.09
N VAL A 37 8.60 -0.34 -5.69
CA VAL A 37 9.79 0.13 -4.96
C VAL A 37 9.90 -0.55 -3.60
N SER A 38 8.78 -0.67 -2.89
CA SER A 38 8.71 -1.31 -1.58
C SER A 38 8.94 -2.81 -1.67
N ALA A 39 8.34 -3.47 -2.67
CA ALA A 39 8.56 -4.89 -2.93
C ALA A 39 10.02 -5.19 -3.31
N ASP A 40 10.60 -4.44 -4.26
CA ASP A 40 12.00 -4.60 -4.68
C ASP A 40 12.97 -4.40 -3.50
N ALA A 41 12.65 -3.49 -2.57
CA ALA A 41 13.45 -3.28 -1.36
C ALA A 41 13.37 -4.49 -0.41
N LEU A 42 12.18 -5.07 -0.19
CA LEU A 42 12.00 -6.27 0.64
C LEU A 42 12.70 -7.49 0.01
N VAL A 43 12.56 -7.68 -1.31
CA VAL A 43 13.27 -8.71 -2.08
C VAL A 43 14.77 -8.53 -1.97
N GLY A 44 15.27 -7.30 -2.11
CA GLY A 44 16.70 -6.97 -1.96
C GLY A 44 17.25 -7.31 -0.58
N CYS A 45 16.43 -7.18 0.47
CA CYS A 45 16.77 -7.61 1.83
C CYS A 45 16.76 -9.14 2.02
N LYS A 46 16.21 -9.90 1.06
CA LYS A 46 16.06 -11.37 1.12
C LYS A 46 15.29 -11.84 2.35
N VAL A 47 14.17 -11.17 2.63
CA VAL A 47 13.27 -11.58 3.71
C VAL A 47 12.72 -12.98 3.44
N ALA A 48 12.48 -13.74 4.50
CA ALA A 48 11.92 -15.07 4.40
C ALA A 48 10.41 -15.03 4.09
N ALA A 49 9.71 -14.03 4.62
CA ALA A 49 8.29 -13.79 4.37
C ALA A 49 7.91 -12.34 4.74
N VAL A 50 6.72 -11.92 4.30
CA VAL A 50 6.10 -10.64 4.63
C VAL A 50 4.75 -10.86 5.30
N VAL A 51 4.54 -10.20 6.43
CA VAL A 51 3.26 -10.15 7.15
C VAL A 51 2.81 -8.70 7.15
N ASN A 52 1.72 -8.39 6.44
CA ASN A 52 1.20 -7.05 6.29
C ASN A 52 -0.09 -6.88 7.12
N ALA A 53 -0.09 -5.89 8.02
CA ALA A 53 -1.28 -5.52 8.78
C ALA A 53 -2.38 -4.94 7.87
N ALA A 54 -1.96 -4.26 6.80
CA ALA A 54 -2.82 -3.67 5.78
C ALA A 54 -3.05 -4.63 4.60
N PRO A 55 -4.05 -4.37 3.75
CA PRO A 55 -4.16 -5.03 2.46
C PRO A 55 -3.05 -4.55 1.52
N SER A 56 -2.32 -5.49 0.90
CA SER A 56 -1.32 -5.15 -0.11
C SER A 56 -1.96 -4.71 -1.42
N VAL A 57 -3.24 -5.00 -1.65
CA VAL A 57 -4.08 -4.45 -2.73
C VAL A 57 -5.36 -3.90 -2.12
N SER A 58 -5.54 -2.58 -2.12
CA SER A 58 -6.75 -1.95 -1.54
C SER A 58 -7.98 -1.97 -2.45
N GLY A 59 -7.81 -2.30 -3.74
CA GLY A 59 -8.86 -2.20 -4.75
C GLY A 59 -9.01 -0.80 -5.37
N ARG A 60 -8.20 0.19 -4.97
CA ARG A 60 -8.27 1.55 -5.54
C ARG A 60 -7.64 1.63 -6.94
N TYR A 61 -6.49 1.02 -7.11
CA TYR A 61 -5.76 0.93 -8.38
C TYR A 61 -4.89 -0.32 -8.38
N PRO A 62 -4.57 -0.87 -9.57
CA PRO A 62 -3.64 -2.00 -9.65
C PRO A 62 -2.23 -1.59 -9.23
N ASN A 63 -1.53 -2.47 -8.52
CA ASN A 63 -0.16 -2.31 -8.06
C ASN A 63 0.66 -3.59 -8.32
N LEU A 64 1.99 -3.46 -8.37
CA LEU A 64 2.88 -4.56 -8.76
C LEU A 64 3.55 -5.28 -7.57
N GLY A 65 3.46 -4.73 -6.36
CA GLY A 65 4.24 -5.22 -5.22
C GLY A 65 3.97 -6.68 -4.84
N PRO A 66 2.69 -7.10 -4.69
CA PRO A 66 2.37 -8.49 -4.35
C PRO A 66 2.91 -9.50 -5.38
N GLU A 67 2.76 -9.22 -6.68
CA GLU A 67 3.27 -10.10 -7.75
C GLU A 67 4.80 -10.23 -7.70
N ILE A 68 5.51 -9.14 -7.40
CA ILE A 68 6.98 -9.14 -7.27
C ILE A 68 7.42 -10.00 -6.09
N LEU A 69 6.75 -9.91 -4.94
CA LEU A 69 7.06 -10.72 -3.76
C LEU A 69 6.82 -12.22 -4.05
N LEU A 70 5.68 -12.54 -4.66
CA LEU A 70 5.33 -13.91 -5.02
C LEU A 70 6.32 -14.49 -6.04
N ALA A 71 6.67 -13.73 -7.08
CA ALA A 71 7.65 -14.15 -8.09
C ALA A 71 9.06 -14.36 -7.51
N ALA A 72 9.41 -13.66 -6.43
CA ALA A 72 10.64 -13.87 -5.69
C ALA A 72 10.58 -15.06 -4.72
N GLY A 73 9.43 -15.76 -4.63
CA GLY A 73 9.22 -16.87 -3.71
C GLY A 73 9.09 -16.44 -2.25
N ILE A 74 8.68 -15.19 -1.99
CA ILE A 74 8.50 -14.63 -0.66
C ILE A 74 7.01 -14.74 -0.30
N PRO A 75 6.62 -15.59 0.66
CA PRO A 75 5.23 -15.68 1.12
C PRO A 75 4.74 -14.34 1.67
N LEU A 76 3.50 -14.00 1.34
CA LEU A 76 2.84 -12.77 1.75
C LEU A 76 1.54 -13.10 2.48
N LEU A 77 1.44 -12.67 3.73
CA LEU A 77 0.22 -12.75 4.54
C LEU A 77 -0.35 -11.35 4.72
N ASP A 78 -1.57 -11.10 4.23
CA ASP A 78 -2.20 -9.79 4.24
C ASP A 78 -3.31 -9.66 5.28
N GLY A 79 -3.61 -8.41 5.66
CA GLY A 79 -4.83 -8.09 6.40
C GLY A 79 -4.86 -8.65 7.83
N VAL A 80 -3.70 -8.88 8.45
CA VAL A 80 -3.64 -9.39 9.83
C VAL A 80 -4.05 -8.36 10.89
N GLY A 81 -4.24 -7.10 10.49
CA GLY A 81 -4.63 -5.99 11.35
C GLY A 81 -3.51 -5.47 12.26
N ASP A 82 -3.75 -4.31 12.86
CA ASP A 82 -2.77 -3.61 13.71
C ASP A 82 -2.42 -4.37 15.01
N THR A 83 -3.22 -5.37 15.38
CA THR A 83 -2.98 -6.21 16.55
C THR A 83 -1.66 -6.97 16.47
N VAL A 84 -1.15 -7.28 15.27
CA VAL A 84 0.14 -7.96 15.10
C VAL A 84 1.31 -7.20 15.75
N PHE A 85 1.26 -5.86 15.76
CA PHE A 85 2.28 -5.02 16.39
C PHE A 85 2.24 -5.02 17.92
N ARG A 86 1.18 -5.57 18.52
CA ARG A 86 1.05 -5.75 19.97
C ARG A 86 1.45 -7.17 20.38
N GLU A 87 1.11 -8.15 19.55
CA GLU A 87 1.35 -9.57 19.80
C GLU A 87 2.79 -10.01 19.48
N VAL A 88 3.46 -9.33 18.54
CA VAL A 88 4.82 -9.67 18.09
C VAL A 88 5.81 -8.56 18.49
N ARG A 89 6.98 -8.94 19.02
CA ARG A 89 8.08 -8.01 19.32
C ARG A 89 9.21 -8.12 18.31
N ASP A 90 9.93 -7.02 18.10
CA ASP A 90 11.11 -7.01 17.23
C ASP A 90 12.20 -7.92 17.82
N GLY A 91 12.62 -8.91 17.05
CA GLY A 91 13.54 -9.94 17.48
C GLY A 91 12.90 -11.27 17.87
N ASP A 92 11.58 -11.37 17.91
CA ASP A 92 10.91 -12.64 18.19
C ASP A 92 11.13 -13.64 17.05
N VAL A 93 11.30 -14.92 17.41
CA VAL A 93 11.30 -16.01 16.42
C VAL A 93 9.84 -16.39 16.15
N VAL A 94 9.43 -16.28 14.89
CA VAL A 94 8.07 -16.57 14.45
C VAL A 94 8.08 -17.55 13.27
N ARG A 95 6.95 -18.22 13.06
CA ARG A 95 6.73 -19.15 11.96
C ARG A 95 5.47 -18.73 11.20
N LEU A 96 5.60 -18.46 9.91
CA LEU A 96 4.47 -18.23 9.02
C LEU A 96 4.13 -19.53 8.30
N ASP A 97 2.87 -19.95 8.35
CA ASP A 97 2.40 -21.17 7.70
C ASP A 97 0.98 -20.95 7.20
N GLY A 98 0.86 -20.90 5.87
CA GLY A 98 -0.36 -20.49 5.18
C GLY A 98 -0.87 -19.13 5.64
N ASP A 99 -2.11 -19.12 6.13
CA ASP A 99 -2.84 -17.95 6.58
C ASP A 99 -2.54 -17.51 8.03
N THR A 100 -1.62 -18.21 8.72
CA THR A 100 -1.43 -18.06 10.16
C THR A 100 0.03 -17.79 10.54
N LEU A 101 0.23 -16.78 11.40
CA LEU A 101 1.50 -16.46 12.04
C LEU A 101 1.55 -17.06 13.45
N TYR A 102 2.56 -17.87 13.72
CA TYR A 102 2.79 -18.54 14.99
C TYR A 102 4.00 -17.96 15.73
N GLY A 103 3.91 -17.92 17.06
CA GLY A 103 5.02 -17.60 17.94
C GLY A 103 5.89 -18.81 18.24
N SER A 104 6.99 -18.58 18.97
CA SER A 104 7.97 -19.62 19.31
C SER A 104 7.42 -20.78 20.15
N ARG A 105 6.23 -20.65 20.75
CA ARG A 105 5.56 -21.70 21.53
C ARG A 105 4.34 -22.26 20.78
N GLU A 106 4.28 -22.08 19.45
CA GLU A 106 3.18 -22.52 18.58
C GLU A 106 1.83 -21.88 18.90
N GLN A 107 1.81 -20.77 19.64
CA GLN A 107 0.61 -19.96 19.81
C GLN A 107 0.34 -19.12 18.57
N VAL A 108 -0.93 -19.00 18.18
CA VAL A 108 -1.35 -18.10 17.08
C VAL A 108 -1.16 -16.65 17.52
N LEU A 109 -0.37 -15.89 16.76
CA LEU A 109 -0.14 -14.46 16.97
C LEU A 109 -0.99 -13.60 16.04
N ALA A 110 -1.26 -14.10 14.83
CA ALA A 110 -2.12 -13.43 13.87
C ALA A 110 -2.66 -14.40 12.81
N VAL A 111 -3.79 -14.05 12.20
CA VAL A 111 -4.41 -14.74 11.07
C VAL A 111 -4.73 -13.69 10.02
N GLY A 112 -4.51 -14.01 8.75
CA GLY A 112 -4.75 -13.11 7.62
C GLY A 112 -5.16 -13.86 6.37
N ALA A 113 -4.95 -13.23 5.22
CA ALA A 113 -5.14 -13.85 3.91
C ALA A 113 -3.78 -14.17 3.29
N GLU A 114 -3.45 -15.45 3.17
CA GLU A 114 -2.32 -15.89 2.37
C GLU A 114 -2.52 -15.44 0.92
N GLN A 115 -1.50 -14.80 0.35
CA GLN A 115 -1.55 -14.33 -1.03
C GLN A 115 -0.87 -15.32 -1.96
N ASP A 116 -1.60 -15.71 -3.00
CA ASP A 116 -1.12 -16.51 -4.12
C ASP A 116 -1.44 -15.82 -5.45
N ALA A 117 -1.10 -16.48 -6.57
CA ALA A 117 -1.31 -15.91 -7.90
C ALA A 117 -2.80 -15.69 -8.23
N GLU A 118 -3.69 -16.52 -7.70
CA GLU A 118 -5.13 -16.42 -7.91
C GLU A 118 -5.71 -15.27 -7.09
N THR A 119 -5.39 -15.18 -5.80
CA THR A 119 -5.88 -14.10 -4.93
C THR A 119 -5.38 -12.74 -5.40
N ILE A 120 -4.10 -12.63 -5.76
CA ILE A 120 -3.52 -11.39 -6.29
C ILE A 120 -4.17 -11.03 -7.63
N GLY A 121 -4.35 -12.01 -8.53
CA GLY A 121 -4.98 -11.79 -9.82
C GLY A 121 -6.43 -11.29 -9.70
N ALA A 122 -7.21 -11.88 -8.79
CA ALA A 122 -8.57 -11.44 -8.50
C ALA A 122 -8.60 -10.02 -7.93
N ALA A 123 -7.75 -9.70 -6.95
CA ALA A 123 -7.66 -8.37 -6.36
C ALA A 123 -7.22 -7.31 -7.39
N MET A 124 -6.31 -7.66 -8.31
CA MET A 124 -5.90 -6.79 -9.43
C MET A 124 -7.05 -6.53 -10.42
N ALA A 125 -7.87 -7.54 -10.71
CA ALA A 125 -9.03 -7.38 -11.58
C ALA A 125 -10.07 -6.45 -10.96
N GLU A 126 -10.35 -6.62 -9.66
CA GLU A 126 -11.23 -5.74 -8.89
C GLU A 126 -10.69 -4.30 -8.87
N ALA A 127 -9.39 -4.12 -8.62
CA ALA A 127 -8.77 -2.81 -8.60
C ALA A 127 -8.84 -2.07 -9.96
N ARG A 128 -8.75 -2.80 -11.07
CA ARG A 128 -8.94 -2.24 -12.43
C ARG A 128 -10.38 -1.79 -12.66
N ALA A 129 -11.37 -2.57 -12.21
CA ALA A 129 -12.77 -2.20 -12.29
C ALA A 129 -13.09 -0.96 -11.41
N GLY A 130 -12.51 -0.90 -10.21
CA GLY A 130 -12.61 0.25 -9.30
C GLY A 130 -12.03 1.54 -9.89
N LEU A 131 -10.88 1.45 -10.58
CA LEU A 131 -10.23 2.59 -11.21
C LEU A 131 -11.10 3.23 -12.30
N ALA A 132 -11.80 2.43 -13.12
CA ALA A 132 -12.71 2.95 -14.15
C ALA A 132 -13.82 3.80 -13.52
N THR A 133 -14.45 3.29 -12.45
CA THR A 133 -15.47 4.00 -11.68
C THR A 133 -14.92 5.30 -11.07
N GLN A 134 -13.70 5.27 -10.50
CA GLN A 134 -13.05 6.45 -9.93
C GLN A 134 -12.74 7.52 -10.99
N LEU A 135 -12.30 7.11 -12.18
CA LEU A 135 -12.04 8.03 -13.30
C LEU A 135 -13.32 8.67 -13.83
N GLU A 136 -14.41 7.91 -13.93
CA GLU A 136 -15.72 8.46 -14.30
C GLU A 136 -16.22 9.48 -13.28
N ALA A 137 -16.11 9.17 -11.98
CA ALA A 137 -16.46 10.10 -10.91
C ALA A 137 -15.59 11.38 -10.94
N PHE A 138 -14.28 11.25 -11.19
CA PHE A 138 -13.38 12.38 -11.33
C PHE A 138 -13.73 13.25 -12.55
N ALA A 139 -14.00 12.63 -13.69
CA ALA A 139 -14.38 13.32 -14.92
C ALA A 139 -15.73 14.04 -14.78
N ALA A 140 -16.73 13.40 -14.15
CA ALA A 140 -18.04 13.98 -13.90
C ALA A 140 -17.93 15.22 -12.99
N ASN A 141 -17.18 15.14 -11.89
CA ASN A 141 -16.97 16.26 -10.98
C ASN A 141 -16.22 17.43 -11.66
N THR A 142 -15.22 17.12 -12.50
CA THR A 142 -14.46 18.14 -13.23
C THR A 142 -15.33 18.83 -14.29
N MET A 143 -16.13 18.07 -15.04
CA MET A 143 -17.08 18.64 -16.00
C MET A 143 -18.16 19.48 -15.33
N GLU A 144 -18.67 19.05 -14.18
CA GLU A 144 -19.65 19.84 -13.42
C GLU A 144 -19.06 21.17 -12.93
N TYR A 145 -17.80 21.18 -12.49
CA TYR A 145 -17.09 22.40 -12.11
C TYR A 145 -16.88 23.34 -13.31
N LEU A 146 -16.44 22.80 -14.45
CA LEU A 146 -16.26 23.57 -15.69
C LEU A 146 -17.59 24.16 -16.21
N LEU A 147 -18.70 23.44 -16.06
CA LEU A 147 -20.02 23.91 -16.44
C LEU A 147 -20.56 24.97 -15.47
N LYS A 148 -20.31 24.83 -14.16
CA LYS A 148 -20.68 25.83 -13.14
C LYS A 148 -19.91 27.14 -13.29
N GLU A 149 -18.64 27.09 -13.69
CA GLU A 149 -17.79 28.27 -13.87
C GLU A 149 -17.62 28.71 -15.33
N ARG A 150 -18.43 28.17 -16.25
CA ARG A 150 -18.33 28.44 -17.70
C ARG A 150 -18.27 29.94 -18.02
N ASP A 151 -19.14 30.73 -17.42
CA ASP A 151 -19.28 32.17 -17.71
C ASP A 151 -18.09 32.98 -17.13
N LEU A 152 -17.45 32.51 -16.05
CA LEU A 152 -16.23 33.11 -15.51
C LEU A 152 -15.00 32.76 -16.37
N LEU A 153 -14.89 31.51 -16.81
CA LEU A 153 -13.74 30.99 -17.56
C LEU A 153 -13.71 31.40 -19.04
N LEU A 154 -14.88 31.49 -19.69
CA LEU A 154 -14.98 31.85 -21.12
C LEU A 154 -15.23 33.35 -21.34
N ASP A 155 -16.05 33.97 -20.49
CA ASP A 155 -16.51 35.35 -20.70
C ASP A 155 -15.96 36.33 -19.65
N GLY A 156 -15.16 35.86 -18.68
CA GLY A 156 -14.58 36.69 -17.62
C GLY A 156 -15.62 37.31 -16.67
N VAL A 157 -16.86 36.83 -16.71
CA VAL A 157 -17.97 37.41 -15.95
C VAL A 157 -17.81 37.04 -14.48
N GLY A 158 -17.61 38.06 -13.63
CA GLY A 158 -17.48 37.89 -12.17
C GLY A 158 -16.06 38.00 -11.63
N VAL A 159 -15.05 38.30 -12.46
CA VAL A 159 -13.71 38.66 -11.97
C VAL A 159 -13.78 40.01 -11.23
N PRO A 160 -13.50 40.08 -9.92
CA PRO A 160 -13.60 41.31 -9.17
C PRO A 160 -12.52 42.31 -9.62
N GLU A 161 -12.88 43.60 -9.65
CA GLU A 161 -11.88 44.63 -9.88
C GLU A 161 -10.85 44.62 -8.75
N ILE A 162 -9.61 44.28 -9.10
CA ILE A 162 -8.50 44.36 -8.17
C ILE A 162 -7.94 45.79 -8.17
N ARG A 163 -7.74 46.35 -6.97
CA ARG A 163 -7.06 47.63 -6.81
C ARG A 163 -5.57 47.57 -7.15
N THR A 164 -5.00 46.36 -7.15
CA THR A 164 -3.57 46.12 -7.34
C THR A 164 -3.22 46.00 -8.82
N LYS A 165 -2.27 46.82 -9.30
CA LYS A 165 -1.73 46.69 -10.66
C LYS A 165 -0.76 45.51 -10.74
N LEU A 166 -1.11 44.48 -11.52
CA LEU A 166 -0.33 43.25 -11.68
C LEU A 166 0.51 43.20 -12.98
N GLU A 167 0.26 44.09 -13.93
CA GLU A 167 0.94 44.08 -15.24
C GLU A 167 2.47 44.17 -15.09
N GLY A 168 3.18 43.21 -15.70
CA GLY A 168 4.64 43.12 -15.67
C GLY A 168 5.25 42.71 -14.32
N ARG A 169 4.46 42.18 -13.37
CA ARG A 169 4.92 41.76 -12.03
C ARG A 169 4.74 40.26 -11.82
N HIS A 170 5.67 39.64 -11.09
CA HIS A 170 5.50 38.26 -10.64
C HIS A 170 4.39 38.17 -9.59
N ALA A 171 3.53 37.16 -9.70
CA ALA A 171 2.47 36.86 -8.74
C ALA A 171 2.56 35.40 -8.28
N LEU A 172 2.14 35.14 -7.05
CA LEU A 172 2.00 33.80 -6.49
C LEU A 172 0.51 33.50 -6.31
N ILE A 173 0.06 32.35 -6.82
CA ILE A 173 -1.30 31.82 -6.59
C ILE A 173 -1.17 30.77 -5.48
N VAL A 174 -2.03 30.87 -4.46
CA VAL A 174 -2.06 29.97 -3.29
C VAL A 174 -3.37 29.20 -3.28
#